data_AF-A0A943D2M3-F1
#
_entry.id   AF-A0A943D2M3-F1
#
_cell.length_a   1.000
_cell.length_b   1.000
_cell.length_c   1.000
_cell.angle_alpha   90.00
_cell.angle_beta   90.00
_cell.angle_gamma   90.00
#
_symmetry.space_group_name_H-M   'P 1'
#
loop_
_entity.id
_entity.type
_entity.pdbx_description
1 polymer ?
#
loop_
_entity_poly.entity_id
_entity_poly.type
_entity_poly.pdbx_seq_one_letter_code
_entity_poly.pdbx_strand_id
1 'polypeptide(L)'
;MSTLKKYREKALSSNKKVVFCNWKREKGKTYTIAQEIYYCFLCSRVNENKNIVVISGANADVECKNIYGFIKELFLKEAVHIKVSKDKIEIINQKDRSCTVRFVNSLNFEHIGGLAKTDKVYCDEFIPTKSEVDLILGFTKQVKIFTTYVDNEDFEYISDVENKIDKKEWISNQIEELMGEYSSIPKAENTTMRREKVLYQIKMLQDVFKIK
;
A
#
# COMPACT_ATOMS: atom_id res chain seq x y z
N MET A 1 7.44 -23.70 -6.48
CA MET A 1 7.13 -22.26 -6.66
C MET A 1 7.58 -21.52 -5.41
N SER A 2 8.37 -20.45 -5.53
CA SER A 2 8.81 -19.70 -4.34
C SER A 2 7.62 -19.00 -3.67
N THR A 3 7.58 -18.99 -2.34
CA THR A 3 6.50 -18.41 -1.54
C THR A 3 6.23 -16.95 -1.91
N LEU A 4 7.29 -16.20 -2.23
CA LEU A 4 7.24 -14.82 -2.73
C LEU A 4 6.42 -14.65 -4.01
N LYS A 5 6.43 -15.63 -4.91
CA LYS A 5 5.64 -15.58 -6.16
C LYS A 5 4.15 -15.70 -5.86
N LYS A 6 3.78 -16.55 -4.89
CA LYS A 6 2.37 -16.79 -4.50
C LYS A 6 1.70 -15.58 -3.85
N TYR A 7 2.38 -14.90 -2.93
CA TYR A 7 1.89 -13.65 -2.30
C TYR A 7 1.61 -12.56 -3.34
N ARG A 8 2.54 -12.38 -4.29
CA ARG A 8 2.41 -11.44 -5.40
C ARG A 8 1.25 -11.78 -6.31
N GLU A 9 1.17 -13.02 -6.79
CA GLU A 9 0.08 -13.46 -7.67
C GLU A 9 -1.30 -13.23 -7.05
N LYS A 10 -1.46 -13.45 -5.75
CA LYS A 10 -2.72 -13.23 -5.03
C LYS A 10 -3.09 -11.75 -4.93
N ALA A 11 -2.14 -10.87 -4.60
CA ALA A 11 -2.37 -9.43 -4.59
C ALA A 11 -2.65 -8.86 -6.00
N LEU A 12 -1.93 -9.35 -7.01
CA LEU A 12 -2.05 -8.92 -8.41
C LEU A 12 -3.39 -9.34 -9.04
N SER A 13 -3.85 -10.56 -8.75
CA SER A 13 -5.07 -11.13 -9.34
C SER A 13 -6.37 -10.66 -8.68
N SER A 14 -6.29 -10.00 -7.52
CA SER A 14 -7.47 -9.52 -6.82
C SER A 14 -8.22 -8.42 -7.58
N ASN A 15 -9.49 -8.66 -7.84
CA ASN A 15 -10.44 -7.68 -8.38
C ASN A 15 -11.16 -6.86 -7.29
N LYS A 16 -10.77 -7.02 -6.03
CA LYS A 16 -11.47 -6.41 -4.89
C LYS A 16 -11.24 -4.91 -4.78
N LYS A 17 -12.25 -4.13 -4.37
CA LYS A 17 -12.10 -2.66 -4.19
C LYS A 17 -10.98 -2.29 -3.22
N VAL A 18 -10.82 -3.04 -2.13
CA VAL A 18 -9.76 -2.84 -1.14
C VAL A 18 -8.93 -4.12 -1.02
N VAL A 19 -7.62 -3.97 -1.19
CA VAL A 19 -6.64 -5.04 -0.99
C VAL A 19 -5.64 -4.55 0.05
N PHE A 20 -5.52 -5.26 1.15
CA PHE A 20 -4.58 -4.96 2.22
C PHE A 20 -3.60 -6.12 2.38
N CYS A 21 -2.31 -5.80 2.35
CA CYS A 21 -1.21 -6.74 2.38
C CYS A 21 -0.23 -6.31 3.48
N ASN A 22 -0.28 -6.99 4.62
CA ASN A 22 0.73 -6.86 5.67
C ASN A 22 1.77 -7.96 5.45
N TRP A 23 2.90 -7.59 4.85
CA TRP A 23 3.98 -8.53 4.55
C TRP A 23 5.23 -8.12 5.30
N LYS A 24 6.02 -9.08 5.77
CA LYS A 24 7.34 -8.86 6.35
C LYS A 24 8.27 -8.14 5.36
N ARG A 25 9.39 -7.61 5.88
CA ARG A 25 10.44 -7.03 5.04
C ARG A 25 10.92 -8.06 4.00
N GLU A 26 11.44 -7.55 2.88
CA GLU A 26 12.00 -8.36 1.78
C GLU A 26 10.97 -9.25 1.04
N LYS A 27 9.68 -9.10 1.32
CA LYS A 27 8.59 -9.77 0.58
C LYS A 27 8.26 -9.14 -0.76
N GLY A 28 8.97 -8.08 -1.15
CA GLY A 28 8.85 -7.44 -2.46
C GLY A 28 7.61 -6.56 -2.63
N LYS A 29 7.14 -5.88 -1.57
CA LYS A 29 5.98 -4.95 -1.61
C LYS A 29 6.17 -3.85 -2.67
N THR A 30 7.23 -3.05 -2.53
CA THR A 30 7.60 -1.99 -3.47
C THR A 30 7.80 -2.52 -4.90
N TYR A 31 8.42 -3.70 -5.05
CA TYR A 31 8.55 -4.36 -6.36
C TYR A 31 7.19 -4.76 -6.94
N THR A 32 6.23 -5.18 -6.11
CA THR A 32 4.86 -5.52 -6.54
C THR A 32 4.14 -4.29 -7.08
N ILE A 33 4.31 -3.12 -6.46
CA ILE A 33 3.81 -1.84 -6.98
C ILE A 33 4.42 -1.55 -8.35
N ALA A 34 5.74 -1.72 -8.52
CA ALA A 34 6.40 -1.53 -9.81
C ALA A 34 5.88 -2.51 -10.90
N GLN A 35 5.67 -3.77 -10.56
CA GLN A 35 5.09 -4.77 -11.47
C GLN A 35 3.66 -4.42 -11.88
N GLU A 36 2.85 -3.96 -10.93
CA GLU A 36 1.50 -3.48 -11.23
C GLU A 36 1.50 -2.29 -12.19
N ILE A 37 2.39 -1.32 -12.00
CA ILE A 37 2.57 -0.18 -12.91
C ILE A 37 2.95 -0.69 -14.31
N TYR A 38 3.88 -1.63 -14.40
CA TYR A 38 4.28 -2.28 -15.66
C TYR A 38 3.10 -2.96 -16.36
N TYR A 39 2.33 -3.78 -15.65
CA TYR A 39 1.15 -4.46 -16.23
C TYR A 39 0.05 -3.47 -16.62
N CYS A 40 -0.21 -2.43 -15.83
CA CYS A 40 -1.18 -1.39 -16.18
C CYS A 40 -0.81 -0.68 -17.48
N PHE A 41 0.48 -0.42 -17.68
CA PHE A 41 0.98 0.17 -18.92
C PHE A 41 0.82 -0.79 -20.10
N LEU A 42 1.24 -2.05 -19.99
CA LEU A 42 1.16 -3.02 -21.09
C LEU A 42 -0.29 -3.33 -21.52
N CYS A 43 -1.21 -3.46 -20.55
CA CYS A 43 -2.61 -3.79 -20.81
C CYS A 43 -3.46 -2.59 -21.25
N SER A 44 -2.91 -1.37 -21.26
CA SER A 44 -3.62 -0.17 -21.74
C SER A 44 -3.94 -0.27 -23.24
N ARG A 45 -5.12 0.24 -23.63
CA ARG A 45 -5.47 0.35 -25.05
C ARG A 45 -4.60 1.43 -25.73
N VAL A 46 -4.55 1.40 -27.06
CA VAL A 46 -3.94 2.49 -27.85
C VAL A 46 -4.66 3.80 -27.51
N ASN A 47 -3.90 4.87 -27.24
CA ASN A 47 -4.37 6.20 -26.83
C ASN A 47 -5.05 6.29 -25.44
N GLU A 48 -4.81 5.31 -24.56
CA GLU A 48 -5.30 5.37 -23.19
C GLU A 48 -4.20 5.85 -22.24
N ASN A 49 -4.44 6.98 -21.57
CA ASN A 49 -3.56 7.47 -20.52
C ASN A 49 -3.93 6.84 -19.18
N LYS A 50 -2.93 6.30 -18.48
CA LYS A 50 -3.07 5.74 -17.15
C LYS A 50 -2.54 6.69 -16.09
N ASN A 51 -3.33 6.89 -15.04
CA ASN A 51 -2.95 7.70 -13.89
C ASN A 51 -2.91 6.81 -12.65
N ILE A 52 -1.75 6.75 -12.01
CA ILE A 52 -1.51 5.98 -10.80
C ILE A 52 -1.05 6.93 -9.70
N VAL A 53 -1.54 6.72 -8.48
CA VAL A 53 -1.09 7.44 -7.29
C VAL A 53 -0.48 6.45 -6.31
N VAL A 54 0.70 6.79 -5.80
CA VAL A 54 1.35 6.08 -4.71
C VAL A 54 1.39 7.02 -3.51
N ILE A 55 0.66 6.67 -2.46
CA ILE A 55 0.67 7.37 -1.18
C ILE A 55 1.70 6.67 -0.30
N SER A 56 2.76 7.37 0.06
CA SER A 56 3.88 6.79 0.81
C SER A 56 3.85 7.23 2.27
N GLY A 57 4.07 6.29 3.19
CA GLY A 57 4.42 6.58 4.57
C GLY A 57 5.83 7.18 4.71
N ALA A 58 6.68 6.98 3.71
CA ALA A 58 7.98 7.61 3.60
C ALA A 58 7.91 8.94 2.83
N ASN A 59 9.07 9.59 2.65
CA ASN A 59 9.16 10.76 1.79
C ASN A 59 8.90 10.36 0.33
N ALA A 60 7.97 11.07 -0.33
CA ALA A 60 7.55 10.81 -1.72
C ALA A 60 8.73 10.72 -2.70
N ASP A 61 9.76 11.55 -2.52
CA ASP A 61 10.95 11.57 -3.39
C ASP A 61 11.77 10.27 -3.28
N VAL A 62 11.85 9.74 -2.07
CA VAL A 62 12.59 8.51 -1.78
C VAL A 62 11.84 7.33 -2.39
N GLU A 63 10.53 7.28 -2.21
CA GLU A 63 9.69 6.23 -2.76
C GLU A 63 9.67 6.26 -4.31
N CYS A 64 9.61 7.46 -4.89
CA CYS A 64 9.74 7.68 -6.34
C CYS A 64 11.03 7.07 -6.88
N LYS A 65 12.17 7.32 -6.24
CA LYS A 65 13.47 6.76 -6.65
C LYS A 65 13.52 5.24 -6.50
N ASN A 66 12.98 4.70 -5.41
CA ASN A 66 12.96 3.25 -5.16
C ASN A 66 12.14 2.52 -6.23
N ILE A 67 10.91 2.98 -6.48
CA ILE A 67 10.04 2.38 -7.49
C ILE A 67 10.61 2.58 -8.90
N TYR A 68 11.21 3.74 -9.19
CA TYR A 68 11.87 3.96 -10.48
C TYR A 68 12.97 2.93 -10.77
N GLY A 69 13.78 2.55 -9.77
CA GLY A 69 14.80 1.52 -9.92
C GLY A 69 14.24 0.20 -10.48
N PHE A 70 13.12 -0.26 -9.92
CA PHE A 70 12.44 -1.47 -10.38
C PHE A 70 11.71 -1.29 -11.72
N ILE A 71 11.09 -0.13 -11.95
CA ILE A 71 10.44 0.17 -13.24
C ILE A 71 11.48 0.12 -14.37
N LYS A 72 12.66 0.70 -14.17
CA LYS A 72 13.73 0.70 -15.17
C LYS A 72 14.16 -0.73 -15.56
N GLU A 73 14.23 -1.64 -14.58
CA GLU A 73 14.53 -3.04 -14.81
C GLU A 73 13.42 -3.74 -15.60
N LEU A 74 12.16 -3.54 -15.21
CA LEU A 74 11.00 -4.17 -15.87
C LEU A 74 10.84 -3.73 -17.33
N PHE A 75 11.17 -2.47 -17.64
CA PHE A 75 11.06 -1.90 -18.98
C PHE A 75 12.34 -2.03 -19.83
N LEU A 76 13.37 -2.75 -19.37
CA LEU A 76 14.68 -2.81 -20.04
C LEU A 76 14.61 -3.26 -21.51
N LYS A 77 13.65 -4.11 -21.85
CA LYS A 77 13.46 -4.66 -23.21
C LYS A 77 12.35 -3.96 -24.01
N GLU A 78 11.68 -2.99 -23.41
CA GLU A 78 10.53 -2.31 -24.01
C GLU A 78 10.96 -1.00 -24.69
N ALA A 79 10.36 -0.70 -25.84
CA ALA A 79 10.58 0.58 -26.53
C ALA A 79 9.76 1.71 -25.87
N VAL A 80 10.21 2.14 -24.69
CA VAL A 80 9.59 3.22 -23.91
C VAL A 80 10.58 4.32 -23.56
N HIS A 81 10.06 5.53 -23.36
CA HIS A 81 10.74 6.66 -22.77
C HIS A 81 10.22 6.89 -21.36
N ILE A 82 11.12 6.95 -20.37
CA ILE A 82 10.76 7.16 -18.96
C ILE A 82 11.34 8.50 -18.51
N LYS A 83 10.47 9.41 -18.07
CA LYS A 83 10.84 10.68 -17.45
C LYS A 83 10.61 10.59 -15.95
N VAL A 84 11.56 11.06 -15.17
CA VAL A 84 11.48 11.07 -13.71
C VAL A 84 11.67 12.48 -13.21
N SER A 85 10.80 12.88 -12.30
CA SER A 85 10.86 14.12 -11.54
C SER A 85 10.71 13.79 -10.06
N LYS A 86 10.82 14.80 -9.20
CA LYS A 86 10.87 14.67 -7.74
C LYS A 86 9.84 13.67 -7.18
N ASP A 87 8.58 13.83 -7.57
CA ASP A 87 7.42 13.10 -7.06
C ASP A 87 6.57 12.48 -8.19
N LYS A 88 7.14 12.34 -9.40
CA LYS A 88 6.41 11.81 -10.56
C LYS A 88 7.32 11.02 -11.49
N ILE A 89 6.80 9.87 -11.94
CA ILE A 89 7.34 9.06 -13.04
C ILE A 89 6.35 9.11 -14.20
N GLU A 90 6.85 9.31 -15.42
CA GLU A 90 6.06 9.29 -16.65
C GLU A 90 6.68 8.30 -17.64
N ILE A 91 5.88 7.32 -18.08
CA ILE A 91 6.30 6.26 -19.00
C ILE A 91 5.52 6.45 -20.30
N ILE A 92 6.21 6.57 -21.43
CA ILE A 92 5.62 6.87 -22.74
C ILE A 92 6.14 5.86 -23.76
N ASN A 93 5.30 5.26 -24.60
CA ASN A 93 5.77 4.47 -25.75
C ASN A 93 5.64 5.23 -27.08
N GLN A 94 6.14 4.63 -28.15
CA GLN A 94 6.07 5.16 -29.53
C GLN A 94 4.64 5.29 -30.10
N LYS A 95 3.62 4.78 -29.40
CA LYS A 95 2.20 4.86 -29.80
C LYS A 95 1.42 5.86 -28.94
N ASP A 96 2.12 6.85 -28.38
CA ASP A 96 1.62 7.89 -27.49
C ASP A 96 0.80 7.38 -26.30
N ARG A 97 1.03 6.13 -25.87
CA ARG A 97 0.46 5.63 -24.61
C ARG A 97 1.30 6.19 -23.48
N SER A 98 0.64 6.78 -22.48
CA SER A 98 1.31 7.30 -21.30
C SER A 98 0.78 6.67 -20.02
N CYS A 99 1.69 6.38 -19.08
CA CYS A 99 1.35 6.11 -17.70
C CYS A 99 2.07 7.13 -16.83
N THR A 100 1.29 7.89 -16.06
CA THR A 100 1.79 8.83 -15.05
C THR A 100 1.61 8.20 -13.68
N VAL A 101 2.69 8.11 -12.92
CA VAL A 101 2.72 7.71 -11.51
C VAL A 101 3.06 8.94 -10.69
N ARG A 102 2.17 9.37 -9.81
CA ARG A 102 2.40 10.47 -8.86
C ARG A 102 2.62 9.92 -7.46
N PHE A 103 3.58 10.48 -6.74
CA PHE A 103 3.92 10.10 -5.38
C PHE A 103 3.47 11.21 -4.44
N VAL A 104 2.72 10.83 -3.40
CA VAL A 104 2.20 11.76 -2.40
C VAL A 104 2.67 11.27 -1.04
N ASN A 105 3.18 12.18 -0.22
CA ASN A 105 3.48 11.85 1.17
C ASN A 105 2.14 11.72 1.93
N SER A 106 1.99 10.67 2.72
CA SER A 106 0.81 10.44 3.57
C SER A 106 0.48 11.63 4.49
N LEU A 107 1.47 12.43 4.89
CA LEU A 107 1.27 13.67 5.67
C LEU A 107 0.55 14.77 4.88
N ASN A 108 0.50 14.66 3.56
CA ASN A 108 -0.09 15.62 2.63
C ASN A 108 -1.34 15.02 1.94
N PHE A 109 -2.04 14.11 2.62
CA PHE A 109 -3.16 13.35 2.06
C PHE A 109 -4.31 14.26 1.61
N GLU A 110 -4.54 15.40 2.25
CA GLU A 110 -5.54 16.38 1.84
C GLU A 110 -5.37 16.85 0.38
N HIS A 111 -4.16 16.77 -0.18
CA HIS A 111 -3.87 17.17 -1.55
C HIS A 111 -4.28 16.14 -2.63
N ILE A 112 -4.71 14.92 -2.27
CA ILE A 112 -5.20 13.95 -3.27
C ILE A 112 -6.64 14.18 -3.71
N GLY A 113 -7.44 14.96 -2.96
CA GLY A 113 -8.86 15.20 -3.25
C GLY A 113 -9.18 15.90 -4.59
N GLY A 114 -8.17 16.36 -5.34
CA GLY A 114 -8.30 17.00 -6.65
C GLY A 114 -7.80 16.18 -7.84
N LEU A 115 -7.39 14.92 -7.63
CA LEU A 115 -6.85 14.08 -8.70
C LEU A 115 -7.99 13.46 -9.52
N ALA A 116 -8.45 14.17 -10.55
CA ALA A 116 -9.46 13.65 -11.46
C ALA A 116 -8.92 12.43 -12.25
N LYS A 117 -9.68 11.33 -12.20
CA LYS A 117 -9.51 10.10 -13.02
C LYS A 117 -8.21 9.33 -12.76
N THR A 118 -8.10 8.73 -11.57
CA THR A 118 -7.00 7.82 -11.19
C THR A 118 -7.41 6.37 -11.39
N ASP A 119 -6.63 5.63 -12.18
CA ASP A 119 -6.88 4.21 -12.48
C ASP A 119 -6.62 3.30 -11.28
N LYS A 120 -5.53 3.56 -10.53
CA LYS A 120 -5.14 2.77 -9.35
C LYS A 120 -4.47 3.63 -8.28
N VAL A 121 -4.73 3.29 -7.03
CA VAL A 121 -4.05 3.89 -5.87
C VAL A 121 -3.34 2.81 -5.06
N TYR A 122 -2.10 3.10 -4.69
CA TYR A 122 -1.28 2.28 -3.81
C TYR A 122 -0.97 3.06 -2.54
N CYS A 123 -1.08 2.44 -1.38
CA CYS A 123 -0.54 2.96 -0.13
C CYS A 123 0.67 2.08 0.24
N ASP A 124 1.86 2.66 0.34
CA ASP A 124 3.08 1.94 0.73
C ASP A 124 3.58 2.43 2.09
N GLU A 125 3.74 1.51 3.03
CA GLU A 125 4.07 1.77 4.44
C GLU A 125 3.16 2.83 5.11
N PHE A 126 1.92 2.91 4.64
CA PHE A 126 0.88 3.80 5.16
C PHE A 126 -0.45 3.06 5.23
N ILE A 127 -1.12 3.14 6.38
CA ILE A 127 -2.45 2.56 6.58
C ILE A 127 -3.47 3.71 6.65
N PRO A 128 -4.24 3.96 5.58
CA PRO A 128 -5.27 4.99 5.59
C PRO A 128 -6.40 4.65 6.57
N THR A 129 -6.95 5.66 7.21
CA THR A 129 -8.20 5.59 7.95
C THR A 129 -9.37 5.26 7.03
N LYS A 130 -10.52 4.88 7.59
CA LYS A 130 -11.72 4.61 6.79
C LYS A 130 -12.11 5.82 5.92
N SER A 131 -12.14 7.02 6.49
CA SER A 131 -12.53 8.23 5.75
C SER A 131 -11.58 8.52 4.58
N GLU A 132 -10.29 8.24 4.76
CA GLU A 132 -9.27 8.36 3.71
C GLU A 132 -9.45 7.30 2.62
N VAL A 133 -9.75 6.05 2.98
CA VAL A 133 -10.11 4.99 2.02
C VAL A 133 -11.36 5.37 1.23
N ASP A 134 -12.40 5.86 1.90
CA ASP A 134 -13.66 6.28 1.26
C ASP A 134 -13.40 7.45 0.28
N LEU A 135 -12.52 8.40 0.66
CA LEU A 135 -12.10 9.50 -0.20
C LEU A 135 -11.33 9.00 -1.43
N ILE A 136 -10.39 8.07 -1.26
CA ILE A 136 -9.64 7.42 -2.36
C ILE A 136 -10.62 6.75 -3.33
N LEU A 137 -11.52 5.92 -2.81
CA LEU A 137 -12.51 5.20 -3.60
C LEU A 137 -13.52 6.13 -4.31
N GLY A 138 -13.63 7.39 -3.88
CA GLY A 138 -14.36 8.43 -4.59
C GLY A 138 -13.80 8.76 -5.98
N PHE A 139 -12.50 8.53 -6.22
CA PHE A 139 -11.84 8.86 -7.49
C PHE A 139 -11.01 7.72 -8.10
N THR A 140 -10.96 6.53 -7.47
CA THR A 140 -10.36 5.32 -8.04
C THR A 140 -11.25 4.09 -7.86
N LYS A 141 -11.05 3.06 -8.69
CA LYS A 141 -11.82 1.80 -8.60
C LYS A 141 -11.27 0.82 -7.57
N GLN A 142 -9.99 0.94 -7.23
CA GLN A 142 -9.30 0.02 -6.33
C GLN A 142 -8.17 0.74 -5.58
N VAL A 143 -8.07 0.45 -4.29
CA VAL A 143 -6.92 0.82 -3.45
C VAL A 143 -6.21 -0.43 -2.95
N LYS A 144 -4.88 -0.48 -3.12
CA LYS A 144 -4.04 -1.55 -2.57
C LYS A 144 -3.11 -0.96 -1.51
N ILE A 145 -3.11 -1.55 -0.32
CA ILE A 145 -2.36 -1.11 0.84
C ILE A 145 -1.30 -2.16 1.14
N PHE A 146 -0.03 -1.74 1.14
CA PHE A 146 1.12 -2.56 1.42
C PHE A 146 1.83 -2.00 2.66
N THR A 147 2.03 -2.83 3.68
CA THR A 147 2.66 -2.39 4.95
C THR A 147 3.49 -3.50 5.58
N THR A 148 4.42 -3.09 6.46
CA THR A 148 5.16 -3.97 7.37
C THR A 148 4.82 -3.62 8.83
N TYR A 149 3.65 -4.01 9.32
CA TYR A 149 3.20 -3.61 10.66
C TYR A 149 3.41 -4.67 11.74
N VAL A 150 3.32 -5.95 11.38
CA VAL A 150 3.27 -7.05 12.38
C VAL A 150 4.43 -8.01 12.18
N ASP A 151 5.32 -8.09 13.18
CA ASP A 151 6.48 -8.99 13.17
C ASP A 151 6.11 -10.47 13.34
N ASN A 152 4.86 -10.79 13.69
CA ASN A 152 4.49 -12.16 14.02
C ASN A 152 3.93 -13.00 12.87
N GLU A 153 3.27 -12.48 11.82
CA GLU A 153 2.91 -13.29 10.63
C GLU A 153 2.53 -12.45 9.39
N ASP A 154 2.83 -12.96 8.18
CA ASP A 154 2.36 -12.36 6.92
C ASP A 154 0.84 -12.58 6.81
N PHE A 155 0.05 -11.54 6.55
CA PHE A 155 -1.38 -11.71 6.27
C PHE A 155 -1.91 -10.79 5.18
N GLU A 156 -2.96 -11.24 4.50
CA GLU A 156 -3.61 -10.50 3.42
C GLU A 156 -5.11 -10.41 3.67
N TYR A 157 -5.65 -9.21 3.59
CA TYR A 157 -7.07 -8.94 3.66
C TYR A 157 -7.56 -8.42 2.31
N ILE A 158 -8.43 -9.19 1.65
CA ILE A 158 -8.87 -8.96 0.27
C ILE A 158 -10.39 -8.90 0.27
N SER A 159 -11.00 -7.71 0.20
CA SER A 159 -12.44 -7.52 0.45
C SER A 159 -13.13 -6.54 -0.50
N ASP A 160 -14.32 -6.94 -0.96
CA ASP A 160 -15.28 -6.10 -1.71
C ASP A 160 -16.35 -5.48 -0.82
N VAL A 161 -16.39 -5.88 0.45
CA VAL A 161 -17.59 -5.74 1.27
C VAL A 161 -17.55 -4.40 2.00
N GLU A 162 -18.47 -3.51 1.66
CA GLU A 162 -18.91 -2.44 2.55
C GLU A 162 -19.22 -3.04 3.93
N ASN A 163 -18.41 -2.70 4.94
CA ASN A 163 -18.70 -2.84 6.36
C ASN A 163 -19.66 -4.00 6.75
N LYS A 164 -19.17 -5.24 6.77
CA LYS A 164 -19.74 -6.33 7.60
C LYS A 164 -18.70 -7.00 8.49
N ILE A 165 -17.57 -6.36 8.70
CA ILE A 165 -16.79 -6.62 9.90
C ILE A 165 -17.44 -5.79 10.98
N ASP A 166 -17.94 -6.42 12.03
CA ASP A 166 -18.20 -5.70 13.26
C ASP A 166 -16.86 -5.12 13.69
N LYS A 167 -16.69 -3.83 13.41
CA LYS A 167 -15.43 -3.12 13.67
C LYS A 167 -15.04 -3.25 15.12
N LYS A 168 -16.03 -3.33 16.01
CA LYS A 168 -15.80 -3.52 17.43
C LYS A 168 -15.23 -4.90 17.69
N GLU A 169 -15.79 -5.95 17.08
CA GLU A 169 -15.30 -7.32 17.18
C GLU A 169 -13.88 -7.46 16.62
N TRP A 170 -13.62 -6.91 15.43
CA TRP A 170 -12.28 -7.00 14.83
C TRP A 170 -11.23 -6.21 15.60
N ILE A 171 -11.54 -4.97 16.03
CA ILE A 171 -10.60 -4.20 16.87
C ILE A 171 -10.41 -4.87 18.23
N SER A 172 -11.46 -5.46 18.81
CA SER A 172 -11.33 -6.23 20.05
C SER A 172 -10.40 -7.42 19.86
N ASN A 173 -10.54 -8.17 18.77
CA ASN A 173 -9.65 -9.28 18.45
C ASN A 173 -8.20 -8.81 18.24
N GLN A 174 -7.99 -7.65 17.58
CA GLN A 174 -6.65 -7.08 17.41
C GLN A 174 -6.05 -6.58 18.74
N ILE A 175 -6.85 -5.99 19.61
CA ILE A 175 -6.41 -5.61 20.96
C ILE A 175 -6.07 -6.87 21.78
N GLU A 176 -6.89 -7.92 21.71
CA GLU A 176 -6.65 -9.19 22.40
C GLU A 176 -5.36 -9.88 21.92
N GLU A 177 -5.11 -9.90 20.61
CA GLU A 177 -3.87 -10.42 20.03
C GLU A 177 -2.65 -9.61 20.50
N LEU A 178 -2.73 -8.27 20.48
CA LEU A 178 -1.66 -7.39 20.97
C LEU A 178 -1.45 -7.51 22.48
N MET A 179 -2.51 -7.71 23.27
CA MET A 179 -2.44 -7.97 24.71
C MET A 179 -1.83 -9.34 25.01
N GLY A 180 -2.14 -10.35 24.19
CA GLY A 180 -1.49 -11.65 24.22
C GLY A 180 0.01 -11.55 23.93
N GLU A 181 0.38 -10.82 22.88
CA GLU A 181 1.77 -10.52 22.55
C GLU A 181 2.45 -9.79 23.72
N TYR A 182 1.87 -8.70 24.24
CA TYR A 182 2.41 -7.94 25.36
C TYR A 182 2.69 -8.83 26.59
N SER A 183 1.78 -9.75 26.88
CA SER A 183 1.88 -10.68 28.02
C SER A 183 2.98 -11.71 27.82
N SER A 184 3.25 -12.10 26.56
CA SER A 184 4.28 -13.07 26.19
C SER A 184 5.71 -12.48 26.16
N ILE A 185 5.84 -11.15 26.10
CA ILE A 185 7.16 -10.50 26.03
C ILE A 185 7.92 -10.67 27.37
N PRO A 186 9.18 -11.12 27.39
CA PRO A 186 10.01 -11.20 28.60
C PRO A 186 10.26 -9.81 29.24
N LYS A 187 10.61 -9.74 30.53
CA LYS A 187 10.82 -8.47 31.27
C LYS A 187 12.25 -7.90 31.19
N ALA A 188 13.03 -8.30 30.18
CA ALA A 188 14.39 -7.80 29.97
C ALA A 188 14.42 -6.36 29.41
N GLU A 189 15.57 -5.70 29.49
CA GLU A 189 15.72 -4.27 29.12
C GLU A 189 15.42 -4.01 27.63
N ASN A 190 15.95 -4.83 26.71
CA ASN A 190 15.66 -4.72 25.26
C ASN A 190 14.21 -5.08 24.89
N THR A 191 13.51 -5.83 25.73
CA THR A 191 12.09 -6.14 25.53
C THR A 191 11.17 -5.06 26.11
N THR A 192 11.70 -4.14 26.92
CA THR A 192 10.95 -3.00 27.49
C THR A 192 10.53 -2.01 26.39
N MET A 193 11.42 -1.67 25.45
CA MET A 193 11.05 -0.88 24.27
C MET A 193 9.99 -1.56 23.38
N ARG A 194 10.00 -2.90 23.29
CA ARG A 194 8.98 -3.65 22.55
C ARG A 194 7.64 -3.60 23.27
N ARG A 195 7.64 -3.74 24.60
CA ARG A 195 6.45 -3.60 25.45
C ARG A 195 5.81 -2.21 25.32
N GLU A 196 6.61 -1.15 25.36
CA GLU A 196 6.13 0.23 25.23
C GLU A 196 5.47 0.48 23.87
N LYS A 197 6.06 -0.05 22.79
CA LYS A 197 5.49 0.05 21.44
C LYS A 197 4.15 -0.67 21.31
N VAL A 198 4.04 -1.90 21.84
CA VAL A 198 2.79 -2.67 21.80
C VAL A 198 1.70 -1.98 22.63
N LEU A 199 2.03 -1.45 23.82
CA LEU A 199 1.10 -0.66 24.63
C LEU A 199 0.63 0.61 23.93
N TYR A 200 1.54 1.30 23.24
CA TYR A 200 1.20 2.49 22.47
C TYR A 200 0.24 2.16 21.32
N GLN A 201 0.44 1.04 20.63
CA GLN A 201 -0.45 0.57 19.56
C GLN A 201 -1.84 0.20 20.08
N ILE A 202 -1.93 -0.51 21.21
CA ILE A 202 -3.20 -0.80 21.89
C ILE A 202 -3.92 0.51 22.23
N LYS A 203 -3.20 1.46 22.83
CA LYS A 203 -3.77 2.76 23.22
C LYS A 203 -4.27 3.56 22.01
N MET A 204 -3.53 3.58 20.90
CA MET A 204 -4.01 4.24 19.68
C MET A 204 -5.26 3.57 19.10
N LEU A 205 -5.31 2.24 19.08
CA LEU A 205 -6.50 1.50 18.61
C LEU A 205 -7.71 1.74 19.51
N GLN A 206 -7.51 1.90 20.83
CA GLN A 206 -8.56 2.27 21.77
C GLN A 206 -9.03 3.73 21.57
N ASP A 207 -8.08 4.67 21.44
CA ASP A 207 -8.35 6.12 21.34
C ASP A 207 -9.06 6.49 20.02
N VAL A 208 -8.60 5.95 18.89
CA VAL A 208 -9.18 6.24 17.56
C VAL A 208 -10.63 5.78 17.46
N PHE A 209 -11.02 4.75 18.21
CA PHE A 209 -12.33 4.12 18.10
C PHE A 209 -13.22 4.25 19.36
N LYS A 210 -12.79 5.02 20.37
CA LYS A 210 -13.51 5.24 21.64
C LYS A 210 -13.91 3.94 22.35
N ILE A 211 -13.08 2.91 22.23
CA ILE A 211 -13.28 1.63 22.92
C ILE A 211 -12.70 1.79 24.32
N LYS A 212 -13.55 1.75 25.35
CA LYS A 212 -13.16 1.78 26.76
C LYS A 212 -12.62 0.42 27.20
#